data_AF-A0A7Y6X8D5-F1
#
_entry.id   AF-A0A7Y6X8D5-F1
#
_cell.length_a   1.000
_cell.length_b   1.000
_cell.length_c   1.000
_cell.angle_alpha   90.00
_cell.angle_beta   90.00
_cell.angle_gamma   90.00
#
_symmetry.space_group_name_H-M   'P 1'
#
loop_
_entity.id
_entity.type
_entity.pdbx_description
1 polymer ?
#
loop_
_entity_poly.entity_id
_entity_poly.type
_entity_poly.pdbx_seq_one_letter_code
_entity_poly.pdbx_strand_id
1 'polypeptide(L)'
;MTLMFIVLLVGLGVAAALFFSSKRPLVLPVPKRSALEVCNHCGQARTLLDEELDDVHLNDEQRRQEQSGAVDYHVWWCGYCEDGVVTRNAQFVQTVGVCRACSGRAEQSMKTVVPATVTRGGELQVELACQGCGHLQRFWRYTPRVTLAK
;
A
#
# COMPACT_ATOMS: atom_id res chain seq x y z
N MET A 1 63.84 30.52 15.85
CA MET A 1 63.48 29.60 14.74
C MET A 1 63.05 28.22 15.23
N THR A 2 63.60 27.67 16.33
CA THR A 2 63.25 26.35 16.89
C THR A 2 61.85 26.25 17.53
N LEU A 3 61.35 27.32 18.15
CA LEU A 3 60.01 27.34 18.80
C LEU A 3 58.84 27.28 17.80
N MET A 4 58.99 27.83 16.59
CA MET A 4 57.92 27.79 15.57
C MET A 4 57.76 26.38 14.93
N PHE A 5 58.86 25.63 14.80
CA PHE A 5 58.80 24.28 14.22
C PHE A 5 58.12 23.27 15.16
N ILE A 6 58.28 23.41 16.48
CA ILE A 6 57.65 22.52 17.47
C ILE A 6 56.13 22.71 17.49
N VAL A 7 55.65 23.95 17.41
CA VAL A 7 54.20 24.27 17.39
C VAL A 7 53.54 23.70 16.13
N LEU A 8 54.20 23.75 14.98
CA LEU A 8 53.70 23.17 13.73
C LEU A 8 53.60 21.64 13.78
N LEU A 9 54.59 20.95 14.34
CA LEU A 9 54.59 19.48 14.42
C LEU A 9 53.55 18.95 15.42
N VAL A 10 53.36 19.62 16.56
CA VAL A 10 52.31 19.25 17.53
C VAL A 10 50.92 19.54 16.97
N GLY A 11 50.73 20.67 16.27
CA GLY A 11 49.46 21.01 15.62
C GLY A 11 49.05 20.01 14.53
N LEU A 12 49.99 19.57 13.71
CA LEU A 12 49.76 18.53 12.68
C LEU A 12 49.45 17.16 13.29
N GLY A 13 50.13 16.78 14.37
CA GLY A 13 49.89 15.51 15.07
C GLY A 13 48.51 15.44 15.72
N VAL A 14 48.04 16.53 16.33
CA VAL A 14 46.70 16.62 16.92
C VAL A 14 45.61 16.58 15.83
N ALA A 15 45.81 17.28 14.72
CA ALA A 15 44.88 17.25 13.59
C ALA A 15 44.75 15.83 12.99
N ALA A 16 45.86 15.12 12.82
CA ALA A 16 45.85 13.75 12.29
C ALA A 16 45.14 12.75 13.21
N ALA A 17 45.34 12.86 14.53
CA ALA A 17 44.68 12.00 15.52
C ALA A 17 43.14 12.19 15.53
N LEU A 18 42.66 13.42 15.35
CA LEU A 18 41.23 13.73 15.29
C LEU A 18 40.57 13.24 13.99
N PHE A 19 41.29 13.28 12.86
CA PHE A 19 40.78 12.77 11.59
C PHE A 19 40.67 11.24 11.55
N PHE A 20 41.59 10.50 12.18
CA PHE A 20 41.55 9.04 12.20
C PHE A 20 40.51 8.46 13.17
N SER A 21 40.16 9.18 14.24
CA SER A 21 39.17 8.72 15.24
C SER A 21 37.70 8.84 14.78
N SER A 22 37.44 9.51 13.65
CA SER A 22 36.08 9.86 13.19
C SER A 22 35.45 8.87 12.21
N LYS A 23 36.03 7.69 11.96
CA LYS A 23 35.41 6.67 11.09
C LYS A 23 34.26 5.96 11.82
N ARG A 24 33.14 6.66 12.00
CA ARG A 24 31.89 6.04 12.43
C ARG A 24 31.41 5.11 11.31
N PRO A 25 31.17 3.82 11.59
CA PRO A 25 30.60 2.93 10.58
C PRO A 25 29.26 3.51 10.12
N LEU A 26 29.03 3.51 8.81
CA LEU A 26 27.75 3.88 8.22
C LEU A 26 26.73 2.80 8.60
N VAL A 27 26.08 2.96 9.75
CA VAL A 27 24.94 2.12 10.12
C VAL A 27 23.77 2.60 9.27
N LEU A 28 23.49 1.86 8.19
CA LEU A 28 22.28 2.09 7.42
C LEU A 28 21.08 1.87 8.35
N PRO A 29 20.13 2.82 8.43
CA PRO A 29 18.92 2.61 9.20
C PRO A 29 18.19 1.39 8.62
N VAL A 30 17.97 0.37 9.45
CA VAL A 30 17.08 -0.73 9.09
C VAL A 30 15.68 -0.12 8.95
N PRO A 31 15.03 -0.23 7.77
CA PRO A 31 13.69 0.33 7.60
C PRO A 31 12.77 -0.29 8.65
N LYS A 32 12.06 0.56 9.39
CA LYS A 32 11.10 0.11 10.40
C LYS A 32 9.94 -0.56 9.65
N ARG A 33 9.83 -1.88 9.78
CA ARG A 33 8.74 -2.65 9.17
C ARG A 33 7.38 -2.14 9.65
N SER A 34 6.41 -2.12 8.75
CA SER A 34 5.05 -1.69 9.10
C SER A 34 4.37 -2.70 10.02
N ALA A 35 3.33 -2.28 10.76
CA ALA A 35 2.56 -3.19 11.61
C ALA A 35 1.82 -4.30 10.82
N LEU A 36 1.69 -4.13 9.50
CA LEU A 36 1.12 -5.14 8.60
C LEU A 36 2.15 -6.24 8.31
N GLU A 37 3.41 -5.85 8.07
CA GLU A 37 4.53 -6.74 7.75
C GLU A 37 4.98 -7.62 8.92
N VAL A 38 4.61 -7.31 10.15
CA VAL A 38 5.04 -8.06 11.35
C VAL A 38 3.84 -8.64 12.07
N CYS A 39 3.88 -9.95 12.31
CA CYS A 39 2.86 -10.67 13.05
C CYS A 39 2.84 -10.22 14.52
N ASN A 40 1.70 -9.70 14.98
CA ASN A 40 1.55 -9.26 16.38
C ASN A 40 1.54 -10.43 17.37
N HIS A 41 1.27 -11.66 16.91
CA HIS A 41 1.26 -12.86 17.75
C HIS A 41 2.66 -13.44 17.98
N CYS A 42 3.49 -13.54 16.94
CA CYS A 42 4.78 -14.25 17.02
C CYS A 42 6.01 -13.43 16.57
N GLY A 43 5.82 -12.20 16.09
CA GLY A 43 6.90 -11.33 15.62
C GLY A 43 7.49 -11.71 14.25
N GLN A 44 7.04 -12.81 13.63
CA GLN A 44 7.48 -13.22 12.30
C GLN A 44 6.97 -12.28 11.21
N ALA A 45 7.66 -12.27 10.07
CA ALA A 45 7.20 -11.52 8.92
C ALA A 45 5.88 -12.10 8.38
N ARG A 46 4.95 -11.22 8.03
CA ARG A 46 3.81 -11.56 7.19
C ARG A 46 4.20 -11.42 5.72
N THR A 47 3.61 -12.23 4.87
CA THR A 47 3.73 -12.14 3.41
C THR A 47 2.46 -11.49 2.87
N LEU A 48 2.60 -10.50 2.01
CA LEU A 48 1.47 -10.02 1.21
C LEU A 48 1.13 -11.11 0.19
N LEU A 49 -0.06 -11.68 0.30
CA LEU A 49 -0.54 -12.67 -0.66
C LEU A 49 -0.85 -12.00 -2.00
N ASP A 50 -0.82 -12.79 -3.07
CA ASP A 50 -1.34 -12.35 -4.37
C ASP A 50 -2.88 -12.45 -4.40
N GLU A 51 -3.47 -11.87 -5.45
CA GLU A 51 -4.92 -11.77 -5.67
C GLU A 51 -5.66 -13.13 -5.73
N GLU A 52 -4.96 -14.22 -6.03
CA GLU A 52 -5.61 -15.54 -6.08
C GLU A 52 -5.61 -16.21 -4.69
N LEU A 53 -4.53 -16.00 -3.93
CA LEU A 53 -4.37 -16.55 -2.59
C LEU A 53 -5.07 -15.74 -1.50
N ASP A 54 -5.19 -14.43 -1.65
CA ASP A 54 -5.84 -13.58 -0.66
C ASP A 54 -7.35 -13.86 -0.55
N ASP A 55 -7.99 -14.18 -1.66
CA ASP A 55 -9.41 -14.48 -1.82
C ASP A 55 -9.89 -15.58 -0.85
N VAL A 56 -9.01 -16.55 -0.57
CA VAL A 56 -9.23 -17.65 0.40
C VAL A 56 -9.45 -17.13 1.83
N HIS A 57 -8.86 -15.99 2.16
CA HIS A 57 -8.87 -15.38 3.48
C HIS A 57 -9.86 -14.22 3.63
N LEU A 58 -10.54 -13.86 2.54
CA LEU A 58 -11.59 -12.84 2.55
C LEU A 58 -12.93 -13.44 2.96
N ASN A 59 -13.75 -12.66 3.67
CA ASN A 59 -15.13 -13.05 3.93
C ASN A 59 -16.02 -12.83 2.69
N ASP A 60 -17.22 -13.41 2.69
CA ASP A 60 -18.15 -13.35 1.55
C ASP A 60 -18.47 -11.93 1.09
N GLU A 61 -18.52 -10.97 2.01
CA GLU A 61 -18.80 -9.57 1.68
C GLU A 61 -17.60 -8.88 1.02
N GLN A 62 -16.38 -9.21 1.45
CA GLN A 62 -15.15 -8.68 0.84
C GLN A 62 -14.97 -9.20 -0.58
N ARG A 63 -15.15 -10.51 -0.80
CA ARG A 63 -15.08 -11.09 -2.15
C ARG A 63 -16.12 -10.50 -3.10
N ARG A 64 -17.36 -10.27 -2.63
CA ARG A 64 -18.38 -9.57 -3.43
C ARG A 64 -17.93 -8.17 -3.82
N GLN A 65 -17.22 -7.46 -2.95
CA GLN A 65 -16.74 -6.11 -3.23
C GLN A 65 -15.62 -6.11 -4.28
N GLU A 66 -14.71 -7.07 -4.24
CA GLU A 66 -13.68 -7.27 -5.27
C GLU A 66 -14.25 -7.71 -6.61
N GLN A 67 -15.15 -8.69 -6.61
CA GLN A 67 -15.85 -9.13 -7.81
C GLN A 67 -16.65 -8.00 -8.44
N SER A 68 -17.25 -7.15 -7.60
CA SER A 68 -17.92 -5.95 -8.09
C SER A 68 -16.94 -4.90 -8.59
N GLY A 69 -15.65 -4.96 -8.22
CA GLY A 69 -14.64 -3.97 -8.54
C GLY A 69 -14.78 -2.66 -7.77
N ALA A 70 -15.50 -2.67 -6.65
CA ALA A 70 -15.64 -1.50 -5.78
C ALA A 70 -14.41 -1.30 -4.89
N VAL A 71 -13.66 -2.38 -4.63
CA VAL A 71 -12.56 -2.47 -3.68
C VAL A 71 -11.57 -3.50 -4.20
N ASP A 72 -10.31 -3.35 -3.82
CA ASP A 72 -9.26 -4.36 -3.88
C ASP A 72 -8.73 -4.50 -2.44
N TYR A 73 -8.73 -5.72 -1.90
CA TYR A 73 -8.16 -6.01 -0.59
C TYR A 73 -6.79 -6.66 -0.72
N HIS A 74 -5.92 -6.30 0.20
CA HIS A 74 -4.65 -6.97 0.43
C HIS A 74 -4.75 -7.83 1.68
N VAL A 75 -4.29 -9.08 1.61
CA VAL A 75 -4.12 -9.97 2.76
C VAL A 75 -2.66 -10.11 3.13
N TRP A 76 -2.31 -9.67 4.33
CA TRP A 76 -1.00 -9.91 4.94
C TRP A 76 -1.07 -11.16 5.80
N TRP A 77 -0.45 -12.24 5.37
CA TRP A 77 -0.58 -13.56 6.00
C TRP A 77 0.68 -14.01 6.73
N CYS A 78 0.51 -14.56 7.94
CA CYS A 78 1.58 -15.22 8.68
C CYS A 78 1.45 -16.74 8.56
N GLY A 79 2.33 -17.37 7.78
CA GLY A 79 2.34 -18.84 7.63
C GLY A 79 2.68 -19.62 8.90
N TYR A 80 3.19 -18.97 9.96
CA TYR A 80 3.51 -19.62 11.23
C TYR A 80 2.33 -19.66 12.21
N CYS A 81 1.51 -18.61 12.23
CA CYS A 81 0.36 -18.51 13.12
C CYS A 81 -0.96 -18.84 12.42
N GLU A 82 -0.93 -18.99 11.10
CA GLU A 82 -2.13 -19.14 10.27
C GLU A 82 -3.14 -18.02 10.54
N ASP A 83 -2.64 -16.79 10.62
CA ASP A 83 -3.43 -15.59 10.87
C ASP A 83 -2.92 -14.42 10.03
N GLY A 84 -3.81 -13.47 9.74
CA GLY A 84 -3.53 -12.37 8.84
C GLY A 84 -4.33 -11.11 9.09
N VAL A 85 -3.93 -10.05 8.41
CA VAL A 85 -4.62 -8.76 8.44
C VAL A 85 -5.08 -8.43 7.04
N VAL A 86 -6.39 -8.18 6.91
CA VAL A 86 -6.99 -7.72 5.66
C VAL A 86 -7.03 -6.20 5.64
N THR A 87 -6.53 -5.59 4.57
CA THR A 87 -6.49 -4.13 4.37
C THR A 87 -7.02 -3.77 2.99
N ARG A 88 -7.52 -2.55 2.79
CA ARG A 88 -7.86 -2.09 1.44
C ARG A 88 -6.59 -1.63 0.72
N ASN A 89 -6.46 -1.96 -0.56
CA ASN A 89 -5.50 -1.30 -1.43
C ASN A 89 -5.92 0.17 -1.64
N ALA A 90 -5.30 1.08 -0.88
CA ALA A 90 -5.63 2.51 -0.95
C ALA A 90 -5.28 3.15 -2.30
N GLN A 91 -4.46 2.49 -3.12
CA GLN A 91 -4.08 2.97 -4.46
C GLN A 91 -5.00 2.41 -5.55
N PHE A 92 -5.91 1.51 -5.21
CA PHE A 92 -6.80 0.90 -6.18
C PHE A 92 -7.80 1.92 -6.74
N VAL A 93 -7.73 2.09 -8.05
CA VAL A 93 -8.70 2.83 -8.84
C VAL A 93 -8.99 2.01 -10.09
N GLN A 94 -10.22 1.52 -10.23
CA GLN A 94 -10.63 0.89 -11.49
C GLN A 94 -10.91 1.96 -12.54
N THR A 95 -9.99 2.11 -13.48
CA THR A 95 -10.07 3.11 -14.57
C THR A 95 -10.49 2.53 -15.92
N VAL A 96 -10.57 1.21 -16.04
CA VAL A 96 -10.93 0.52 -17.30
C VAL A 96 -11.92 -0.61 -17.03
N GLY A 97 -12.97 -0.68 -17.84
CA GLY A 97 -13.92 -1.80 -17.89
C GLY A 97 -14.03 -2.42 -19.28
N VAL A 98 -14.95 -3.38 -19.42
CA VAL A 98 -15.23 -4.07 -20.69
C VAL A 98 -16.57 -3.61 -21.26
N CYS A 99 -16.58 -3.16 -22.51
CA CYS A 99 -17.79 -2.75 -23.20
C CYS A 99 -18.67 -3.96 -23.52
N ARG A 100 -19.90 -4.02 -23.01
CA ARG A 100 -20.81 -5.15 -23.33
C ARG A 100 -21.33 -5.16 -24.77
N ALA A 101 -21.17 -4.07 -25.52
CA ALA A 101 -21.64 -4.00 -26.91
C ALA A 101 -20.64 -4.59 -27.92
N CYS A 102 -19.33 -4.38 -27.69
CA CYS A 102 -18.29 -4.82 -28.62
C CYS A 102 -17.14 -5.61 -27.98
N SER A 103 -17.20 -5.85 -26.67
CA SER A 103 -16.13 -6.47 -25.86
C SER A 103 -14.79 -5.71 -25.84
N GLY A 104 -14.74 -4.51 -26.41
CA GLY A 104 -13.57 -3.63 -26.36
C GLY A 104 -13.36 -2.98 -24.99
N ARG A 105 -12.20 -2.33 -24.81
CA ARG A 105 -11.90 -1.55 -23.60
C ARG A 105 -12.83 -0.34 -23.51
N ALA A 106 -13.31 -0.06 -22.30
CA ALA A 106 -14.08 1.13 -21.99
C ALA A 106 -13.42 1.89 -20.85
N GLU A 107 -13.33 3.21 -21.00
CA GLU A 107 -12.89 4.09 -19.92
C GLU A 107 -13.95 4.09 -18.83
N GLN A 108 -13.54 3.84 -17.59
CA GLN A 108 -14.43 3.76 -16.45
C GLN A 108 -14.33 5.02 -15.61
N SER A 109 -15.47 5.63 -15.32
CA SER A 109 -15.59 6.71 -14.33
C SER A 109 -16.62 6.34 -13.27
N MET A 110 -16.47 6.91 -12.07
CA MET A 110 -17.34 6.64 -10.93
C MET A 110 -17.80 7.95 -10.28
N LYS A 111 -19.05 7.97 -9.84
CA LYS A 111 -19.64 9.06 -9.07
C LYS A 111 -20.35 8.50 -7.84
N THR A 112 -20.03 9.02 -6.66
CA THR A 112 -20.79 8.71 -5.45
C THR A 112 -22.21 9.26 -5.55
N VAL A 113 -23.19 8.36 -5.46
CA VAL A 113 -24.63 8.68 -5.43
C VAL A 113 -25.11 8.74 -3.99
N VAL A 114 -24.71 7.74 -3.18
CA VAL A 114 -24.98 7.69 -1.74
C VAL A 114 -23.64 7.56 -1.00
N PRO A 115 -23.28 8.50 -0.12
CA PRO A 115 -22.06 8.36 0.67
C PRO A 115 -22.19 7.23 1.68
N ALA A 116 -21.13 6.44 1.82
CA ALA A 116 -21.02 5.44 2.87
C ALA A 116 -20.93 6.11 4.25
N THR A 117 -21.47 5.46 5.28
CA THR A 117 -21.37 5.89 6.69
C THR A 117 -20.74 4.79 7.52
N VAL A 118 -20.59 5.00 8.83
CA VAL A 118 -20.10 3.95 9.75
C VAL A 118 -21.12 2.83 10.01
N THR A 119 -22.41 3.09 9.73
CA THR A 119 -23.52 2.15 9.97
C THR A 119 -24.06 1.49 8.71
N ARG A 120 -23.82 2.08 7.53
CA ARG A 120 -24.26 1.51 6.25
C ARG A 120 -23.25 1.80 5.14
N GLY A 121 -23.24 0.96 4.12
CA GLY A 121 -22.52 1.24 2.89
C GLY A 121 -23.11 2.39 2.08
N GLY A 122 -22.45 2.70 0.98
CA GLY A 122 -22.86 3.70 0.02
C GLY A 122 -23.18 3.10 -1.35
N GLU A 123 -23.31 3.96 -2.33
CA GLU A 123 -23.63 3.60 -3.71
C GLU A 123 -22.84 4.49 -4.68
N LEU A 124 -22.25 3.86 -5.68
CA LEU A 124 -21.58 4.52 -6.80
C LEU A 124 -22.38 4.28 -8.07
N GLN A 125 -22.53 5.30 -8.89
CA GLN A 125 -22.83 5.14 -10.29
C GLN A 125 -21.51 4.97 -11.03
N VAL A 126 -21.39 3.90 -11.81
CA VAL A 126 -20.28 3.62 -12.70
C VAL A 126 -20.72 3.89 -14.12
N GLU A 127 -19.89 4.61 -14.86
CA GLU A 127 -20.06 4.83 -16.29
C GLU A 127 -18.88 4.22 -17.06
N LEU A 128 -19.19 3.44 -18.09
CA LEU A 128 -18.22 2.90 -19.04
C LEU A 128 -18.41 3.58 -20.41
N ALA A 129 -17.43 4.38 -20.82
CA ALA A 129 -17.38 5.02 -22.12
C ALA A 129 -16.46 4.22 -23.06
N CYS A 130 -17.03 3.53 -24.04
CA CYS A 130 -16.24 2.75 -24.99
C CYS A 130 -15.69 3.62 -26.12
N GLN A 131 -14.37 3.75 -26.21
CA GLN A 131 -13.70 4.48 -27.29
C GLN A 131 -13.77 3.74 -28.64
N GLY A 132 -13.98 2.42 -28.63
CA GLY A 132 -14.02 1.61 -29.85
C GLY A 132 -15.34 1.68 -30.61
N CYS A 133 -16.49 1.72 -29.91
CA CYS A 133 -17.81 1.73 -30.55
C CYS A 133 -18.72 2.90 -30.11
N GLY A 134 -18.25 3.77 -29.22
CA GLY A 134 -19.03 4.90 -28.69
C GLY A 134 -20.14 4.52 -27.69
N HIS A 135 -20.31 3.24 -27.38
CA HIS A 135 -21.35 2.79 -26.45
C HIS A 135 -21.07 3.26 -25.02
N LEU A 136 -22.10 3.79 -24.37
CA LEU A 136 -22.08 4.25 -22.99
C LEU A 136 -22.88 3.30 -22.10
N GLN A 137 -22.28 2.82 -21.02
CA GLN A 137 -22.93 1.90 -20.08
C GLN A 137 -22.97 2.54 -18.71
N ARG A 138 -24.11 2.45 -18.03
CA ARG A 138 -24.27 2.94 -16.67
C ARG A 138 -24.84 1.84 -15.79
N PHE A 139 -24.26 1.65 -14.64
CA PHE A 139 -24.76 0.72 -13.62
C PHE A 139 -24.33 1.17 -12.23
N TRP A 140 -24.93 0.58 -11.22
CA TRP A 140 -24.68 0.92 -9.83
C TRP A 140 -23.83 -0.15 -9.16
N ARG A 141 -22.95 0.30 -8.26
CA ARG A 141 -22.16 -0.56 -7.38
C ARG A 141 -22.39 -0.13 -5.95
N TYR A 142 -22.53 -1.11 -5.06
CA TYR A 142 -22.53 -0.88 -3.63
C TYR A 142 -21.10 -0.58 -3.15
N THR A 143 -20.95 0.34 -2.19
CA THR A 143 -19.69 0.52 -1.47
C THR A 143 -19.84 0.09 -0.02
N PRO A 144 -18.77 -0.46 0.57
CA PRO A 144 -18.75 -0.78 1.99
C PRO A 144 -18.94 0.45 2.87
N ARG A 145 -19.38 0.19 4.10
CA ARG A 145 -19.39 1.19 5.18
C ARG A 145 -17.98 1.72 5.47
N VAL A 146 -17.90 2.96 5.93
CA VAL A 146 -16.66 3.57 6.39
C VAL A 146 -16.22 2.91 7.70
N THR A 147 -15.00 2.39 7.76
CA THR A 147 -14.35 2.00 9.01
C THR A 147 -13.69 3.22 9.64
N LEU A 148 -14.02 3.51 10.90
CA LEU A 148 -13.27 4.47 11.69
C LEU A 148 -11.83 3.96 11.83
N ALA A 149 -10.86 4.74 11.37
CA ALA A 149 -9.45 4.45 11.65
C ALA A 149 -9.27 4.44 13.17
N LYS A 150 -8.68 3.36 13.69
CA LYS A 150 -8.43 3.15 15.11
C LYS A 150 -7.09 3.76 15.50
#